data_AF-A0A178E5T1-F1
#
_entry.id   AF-A0A178E5T1-F1
#
_cell.length_a   1.000
_cell.length_b   1.000
_cell.length_c   1.000
_cell.angle_alpha   90.00
_cell.angle_beta   90.00
_cell.angle_gamma   90.00
#
_symmetry.space_group_name_H-M   'P 1'
#
loop_
_entity.id
_entity.type
_entity.pdbx_description
1 polymer ?
#
loop_
_entity_poly.entity_id
_entity_poly.type
_entity_poly.pdbx_seq_one_letter_code
_entity_poly.pdbx_strand_id
1 'polypeptide(L)'
;MLHTNFLPWLSATVTFFLTFSTATQIPLDTPTKFPWIQTFASIGDSYAAGLGSGSRLDWSCSRYSQSYPNILHTALLGDNLNRTHQFLACSGATTTEVLEKQIPALTQNVDVLTISAGGNDIGLTPILSACIFQFYLDDAAACNASLAAARALLANETLLFNNVSALLAAAAPKLNPVHGRIYYTGYATFFAADDTACDSVSWALWRRVTPTATPHLSLALRAELNALVRSANSIIAAAVRAAGPHAQFVDYDAQIAAQRGRFCEPGVQEPAPNREALAFYEWDTVDVGEDAGRLLNGMGGDVREGSFEGEIARLINRTLEACPGCEVEDGKGWVDRNRTRTRGEGEGVVGDTLHWLIPDSYKRVFHLRPGGHEIVAGLVLEDLERRGVREREGDERVTGGVVDDGDGVGDKRLEL
;
A
#
# COMPACT_ATOMS: atom_id res chain seq x y z
N MET A 1 82.05 -58.73 32.43
CA MET A 1 81.00 -58.82 31.39
C MET A 1 79.88 -57.87 31.78
N LEU A 2 79.30 -57.17 30.79
CA LEU A 2 78.38 -56.02 30.89
C LEU A 2 79.08 -54.64 30.92
N HIS A 3 79.51 -54.19 29.73
CA HIS A 3 79.68 -52.77 29.43
C HIS A 3 78.40 -52.25 28.77
N THR A 4 77.71 -51.33 29.42
CA THR A 4 76.59 -50.55 28.86
C THR A 4 77.15 -49.25 28.28
N ASN A 5 77.12 -49.13 26.95
CA ASN A 5 77.41 -47.88 26.25
C ASN A 5 76.09 -47.20 25.85
N PHE A 6 75.89 -45.99 26.36
CA PHE A 6 74.83 -45.07 25.96
C PHE A 6 75.24 -44.35 24.66
N LEU A 7 74.36 -44.35 23.65
CA LEU A 7 74.41 -43.41 22.52
C LEU A 7 73.23 -42.44 22.62
N PRO A 8 73.44 -41.11 22.52
CA PRO A 8 72.36 -40.15 22.50
C PRO A 8 71.74 -40.06 21.10
N TRP A 9 70.41 -40.09 21.03
CA TRP A 9 69.63 -39.85 19.82
C TRP A 9 69.51 -38.35 19.57
N LEU A 10 69.92 -37.88 18.39
CA LEU A 10 69.63 -36.54 17.89
C LEU A 10 68.22 -36.54 17.27
N SER A 11 67.30 -35.79 17.88
CA SER A 11 65.98 -35.51 17.31
C SER A 11 66.08 -34.30 16.37
N ALA A 12 65.80 -34.49 15.09
CA ALA A 12 65.63 -33.40 14.13
C ALA A 12 64.17 -32.91 14.16
N THR A 13 63.93 -31.68 14.61
CA THR A 13 62.64 -31.01 14.51
C THR A 13 62.49 -30.37 13.13
N VAL A 14 61.55 -30.87 12.33
CA VAL A 14 61.14 -30.24 11.06
C VAL A 14 60.05 -29.22 11.35
N THR A 15 60.36 -27.93 11.19
CA THR A 15 59.39 -26.84 11.37
C THR A 15 58.68 -26.58 10.04
N PHE A 16 57.40 -26.93 9.96
CA PHE A 16 56.56 -26.66 8.78
C PHE A 16 56.01 -25.22 8.87
N PHE A 17 56.49 -24.32 8.02
CA PHE A 17 55.90 -22.98 7.89
C PHE A 17 54.62 -23.07 7.05
N LEU A 18 53.46 -23.04 7.71
CA LEU A 18 52.17 -22.86 7.05
C LEU A 18 52.02 -21.38 6.66
N THR A 19 52.21 -21.06 5.38
CA THR A 19 51.86 -19.76 4.82
C THR A 19 50.34 -19.68 4.66
N PHE A 20 49.67 -18.95 5.55
CA PHE A 20 48.26 -18.58 5.35
C PHE A 20 48.17 -17.55 4.22
N SER A 21 47.84 -18.00 3.01
CA SER A 21 47.37 -17.08 1.97
C SER A 21 45.99 -16.57 2.38
N THR A 22 45.91 -15.32 2.83
CA THR A 22 44.63 -14.62 2.95
C THR A 22 44.08 -14.41 1.54
N ALA A 23 43.08 -15.17 1.15
CA ALA A 23 42.32 -14.89 -0.05
C ALA A 23 41.60 -13.54 0.14
N THR A 24 42.07 -12.51 -0.55
CA THR A 24 41.38 -11.23 -0.65
C THR A 24 40.07 -11.47 -1.38
N GLN A 25 38.95 -11.46 -0.66
CA GLN A 25 37.63 -11.42 -1.29
C GLN A 25 37.50 -10.07 -1.97
N ILE A 26 37.59 -10.04 -3.30
CA ILE A 26 37.21 -8.86 -4.09
C ILE A 26 35.69 -8.72 -3.88
N PRO A 27 35.20 -7.59 -3.34
CA PRO A 27 33.77 -7.35 -3.29
C PRO A 27 33.24 -7.41 -4.73
N LEU A 28 32.32 -8.34 -4.99
CA LEU A 28 31.55 -8.31 -6.22
C LEU A 28 30.68 -7.04 -6.15
N ASP A 29 31.13 -6.00 -6.83
CA ASP A 29 30.36 -4.78 -7.05
C ASP A 29 29.16 -5.19 -7.91
N THR A 30 28.06 -5.53 -7.24
CA THR A 30 26.86 -5.99 -7.93
C THR A 30 26.25 -4.75 -8.56
N PRO A 31 26.12 -4.67 -9.90
CA PRO A 31 25.64 -3.45 -10.54
C PRO A 31 24.30 -3.05 -9.95
N THR A 32 24.20 -1.80 -9.46
CA THR A 32 22.92 -1.22 -9.03
C THR A 32 21.88 -1.47 -10.12
N LYS A 33 20.76 -2.12 -9.77
CA LYS A 33 19.74 -2.56 -10.74
C LYS A 33 19.17 -1.42 -11.59
N PHE A 34 18.96 -0.26 -10.97
CA PHE A 34 18.52 0.97 -11.64
C PHE A 34 19.40 2.16 -11.23
N PRO A 35 20.58 2.33 -11.87
CA PRO A 35 21.53 3.38 -11.51
C PRO A 35 21.06 4.77 -11.97
N TRP A 36 20.08 4.84 -12.87
CA TRP A 36 19.48 6.11 -13.30
C TRP A 36 18.47 6.67 -12.30
N ILE A 37 17.89 5.84 -11.43
CA ILE A 37 16.95 6.30 -10.39
C ILE A 37 17.76 6.83 -9.20
N GLN A 38 17.95 8.14 -9.16
CA GLN A 38 18.63 8.86 -8.08
C GLN A 38 17.62 9.56 -7.16
N THR A 39 16.51 10.05 -7.72
CA THR A 39 15.44 10.73 -6.98
C THR A 39 14.13 9.96 -7.13
N PHE A 40 13.68 9.35 -6.04
CA PHE A 40 12.39 8.68 -5.95
C PHE A 40 11.48 9.48 -5.03
N ALA A 41 10.21 9.66 -5.41
CA ALA A 41 9.22 10.32 -4.55
C ALA A 41 7.90 9.56 -4.56
N SER A 42 7.17 9.68 -3.45
CA SER A 42 5.90 9.00 -3.26
C SER A 42 4.90 9.90 -2.55
N ILE A 43 3.80 10.19 -3.23
CA ILE A 43 2.72 11.04 -2.75
C ILE A 43 1.41 10.26 -2.79
N GLY A 44 0.39 10.73 -2.09
CA GLY A 44 -0.92 10.13 -2.13
C GLY A 44 -1.61 10.03 -0.77
N ASP A 45 -2.57 9.11 -0.72
CA ASP A 45 -3.43 8.82 0.40
C ASP A 45 -2.88 7.69 1.31
N SER A 46 -3.77 7.06 2.07
CA SER A 46 -3.47 5.97 3.00
C SER A 46 -2.97 4.68 2.33
N TYR A 47 -3.32 4.44 1.05
CA TYR A 47 -2.82 3.28 0.30
C TYR A 47 -1.36 3.47 -0.12
N ALA A 48 -0.96 4.69 -0.45
CA ALA A 48 0.46 5.02 -0.65
C ALA A 48 1.23 5.07 0.68
N ALA A 49 0.62 5.57 1.75
CA ALA A 49 1.25 5.57 3.08
C ALA A 49 1.45 4.14 3.65
N GLY A 50 0.63 3.19 3.19
CA GLY A 50 0.61 1.80 3.61
C GLY A 50 0.10 1.63 5.02
N LEU A 51 -1.06 2.23 5.30
CA LEU A 51 -1.60 2.27 6.65
C LEU A 51 -1.71 0.86 7.25
N GLY A 52 -0.97 0.64 8.33
CA GLY A 52 -0.97 -0.61 9.11
C GLY A 52 0.06 -1.65 8.68
N SER A 53 0.79 -1.47 7.58
CA SER A 53 1.69 -2.50 7.02
C SER A 53 3.11 -2.44 7.57
N GLY A 54 3.39 -3.29 8.56
CA GLY A 54 4.69 -3.38 9.22
C GLY A 54 4.89 -2.27 10.27
N SER A 55 6.14 -1.85 10.47
CA SER A 55 6.44 -0.81 11.46
C SER A 55 6.09 0.58 10.97
N ARG A 56 5.48 1.39 11.85
CA ARG A 56 5.15 2.79 11.56
C ARG A 56 6.42 3.64 11.49
N LEU A 57 6.59 4.35 10.37
CA LEU A 57 7.70 5.26 10.09
C LEU A 57 7.36 6.71 10.43
N ASP A 58 6.08 7.08 10.28
CA ASP A 58 5.60 8.44 10.51
C ASP A 58 4.23 8.42 11.23
N TRP A 59 4.13 9.17 12.31
CA TRP A 59 2.88 9.31 13.07
C TRP A 59 1.89 10.23 12.38
N SER A 60 2.31 11.43 11.97
CA SER A 60 1.42 12.49 11.45
C SER A 60 0.62 12.12 10.20
N CYS A 61 1.21 11.31 9.32
CA CYS A 61 0.67 10.91 8.02
C CYS A 61 0.45 9.40 7.91
N SER A 62 0.72 8.65 8.98
CA SER A 62 0.51 7.21 9.08
C SER A 62 1.25 6.44 7.97
N ARG A 63 2.56 6.70 7.81
CA ARG A 63 3.42 5.99 6.84
C ARG A 63 4.07 4.76 7.48
N TYR A 64 4.14 3.66 6.75
CA TYR A 64 4.65 2.39 7.28
C TYR A 64 5.73 1.74 6.39
N SER A 65 6.52 0.87 7.00
CA SER A 65 7.73 0.27 6.41
C SER A 65 7.46 -0.82 5.38
N GLN A 66 6.29 -1.44 5.37
CA GLN A 66 5.89 -2.42 4.34
C GLN A 66 4.87 -1.83 3.35
N SER A 67 4.82 -0.50 3.26
CA SER A 67 4.12 0.19 2.17
C SER A 67 4.82 -0.05 0.83
N TYR A 68 4.06 -0.14 -0.27
CA TYR A 68 4.62 -0.38 -1.60
C TYR A 68 5.73 0.63 -1.99
N PRO A 69 5.64 1.93 -1.63
CA PRO A 69 6.75 2.84 -1.88
C PRO A 69 8.01 2.49 -1.11
N ASN A 70 7.89 2.13 0.17
CA ASN A 70 9.05 1.80 0.98
C ASN A 70 9.68 0.47 0.55
N ILE A 71 8.87 -0.52 0.14
CA ILE A 71 9.35 -1.78 -0.45
C ILE A 71 10.13 -1.51 -1.75
N LEU A 72 9.60 -0.65 -2.63
CA LEU A 72 10.33 -0.22 -3.84
C LEU A 72 11.70 0.36 -3.47
N HIS A 73 11.71 1.34 -2.56
CA HIS A 73 12.93 2.05 -2.18
C HIS A 73 13.98 1.15 -1.53
N THR A 74 13.56 0.31 -0.57
CA THR A 74 14.47 -0.42 0.33
C THR A 74 14.84 -1.81 -0.16
N ALA A 75 14.08 -2.40 -1.08
CA ALA A 75 14.31 -3.77 -1.53
C ALA A 75 14.37 -3.91 -3.07
N LEU A 76 13.45 -3.31 -3.82
CA LEU A 76 13.25 -3.69 -5.22
C LEU A 76 14.03 -2.84 -6.24
N LEU A 77 14.34 -1.58 -5.92
CA LEU A 77 15.13 -0.71 -6.81
C LEU A 77 16.65 -0.98 -6.74
N GLY A 78 17.09 -1.93 -5.90
CA GLY A 78 18.48 -2.32 -5.69
C GLY A 78 19.30 -1.31 -4.88
N ASP A 79 20.50 -1.69 -4.48
CA ASP A 79 21.35 -0.83 -3.63
C ASP A 79 21.93 0.35 -4.41
N ASN A 80 21.65 1.57 -3.92
CA ASN A 80 22.26 2.81 -4.39
C ASN A 80 22.38 3.77 -3.21
N LEU A 81 23.60 3.97 -2.70
CA LEU A 81 23.87 4.85 -1.55
C LEU A 81 23.51 6.32 -1.80
N ASN A 82 23.41 6.73 -3.07
CA ASN A 82 23.07 8.10 -3.45
C ASN A 82 21.58 8.28 -3.76
N ARG A 83 20.79 7.19 -3.80
CA ARG A 83 19.35 7.30 -4.08
C ARG A 83 18.64 7.91 -2.88
N THR A 84 17.86 8.95 -3.14
CA THR A 84 16.99 9.57 -2.16
C THR A 84 15.55 9.13 -2.38
N HIS A 85 14.81 8.96 -1.28
CA HIS A 85 13.36 8.75 -1.31
C HIS A 85 12.64 9.83 -0.52
N GLN A 86 11.81 10.60 -1.22
CA GLN A 86 10.94 11.59 -0.61
C GLN A 86 9.53 11.01 -0.42
N PHE A 87 9.22 10.57 0.80
CA PHE A 87 7.94 9.94 1.12
C PHE A 87 6.97 10.94 1.75
N LEU A 88 6.02 11.45 0.97
CA LEU A 88 5.06 12.50 1.38
C LEU A 88 3.60 12.03 1.47
N ALA A 89 3.31 10.78 1.10
CA ALA A 89 1.96 10.24 1.22
C ALA A 89 1.40 10.41 2.64
N CYS A 90 0.10 10.63 2.73
CA CYS A 90 -0.58 10.98 3.97
C CYS A 90 -1.99 10.40 4.01
N SER A 91 -2.31 9.66 5.06
CA SER A 91 -3.64 9.08 5.25
C SER A 91 -4.75 10.13 5.20
N GLY A 92 -5.84 9.81 4.49
CA GLY A 92 -7.01 10.67 4.24
C GLY A 92 -6.84 11.75 3.19
N ALA A 93 -5.65 11.93 2.62
CA ALA A 93 -5.45 12.94 1.58
C ALA A 93 -6.41 12.72 0.39
N THR A 94 -7.20 13.74 0.06
CA THR A 94 -7.96 13.79 -1.20
C THR A 94 -7.07 14.20 -2.37
N THR A 95 -7.54 14.07 -3.62
CA THR A 95 -6.80 14.57 -4.79
C THR A 95 -6.47 16.07 -4.68
N THR A 96 -7.40 16.87 -4.14
CA THR A 96 -7.19 18.29 -3.88
C THR A 96 -6.07 18.53 -2.86
N GLU A 97 -6.04 17.77 -1.77
CA GLU A 97 -4.98 17.92 -0.77
C GLU A 97 -3.61 17.45 -1.26
N VAL A 98 -3.56 16.41 -2.10
CA VAL A 98 -2.32 16.01 -2.76
C VAL A 98 -1.81 17.14 -3.67
N LEU A 99 -2.70 17.77 -4.43
CA LEU A 99 -2.38 18.90 -5.30
C LEU A 99 -1.91 20.13 -4.52
N GLU A 100 -2.56 20.47 -3.41
CA GLU A 100 -2.29 21.69 -2.65
C GLU A 100 -1.14 21.56 -1.65
N LYS A 101 -0.90 20.36 -1.10
CA LYS A 101 0.04 20.16 0.01
C LYS A 101 1.23 19.31 -0.38
N GLN A 102 1.03 18.23 -1.14
CA GLN A 102 2.11 17.26 -1.41
C GLN A 102 2.92 17.62 -2.67
N ILE A 103 2.26 17.99 -3.77
CA ILE A 103 2.96 18.38 -5.00
C ILE A 103 3.87 19.61 -4.82
N PRO A 104 3.47 20.68 -4.12
CA PRO A 104 4.36 21.82 -3.91
C PRO A 104 5.62 21.46 -3.10
N ALA A 105 5.49 20.50 -2.17
CA ALA A 105 6.58 19.98 -1.35
C ALA A 105 7.52 19.02 -2.10
N LEU A 106 7.16 18.55 -3.31
CA LEU A 106 8.04 17.72 -4.13
C LEU A 106 9.30 18.50 -4.50
N THR A 107 10.42 17.80 -4.32
CA THR A 107 11.71 18.17 -4.93
C THR A 107 11.59 18.21 -6.46
N GLN A 108 12.55 18.87 -7.10
CA GLN A 108 12.64 18.94 -8.56
C GLN A 108 13.47 17.76 -9.08
N ASN A 109 13.36 17.51 -10.39
CA ASN A 109 14.11 16.48 -11.09
C ASN A 109 13.88 15.08 -10.49
N VAL A 110 12.61 14.71 -10.28
CA VAL A 110 12.19 13.39 -9.78
C VAL A 110 12.25 12.36 -10.90
N ASP A 111 13.03 11.30 -10.74
CA ASP A 111 13.19 10.24 -11.74
C ASP A 111 11.99 9.28 -11.75
N VAL A 112 11.50 8.92 -10.55
CA VAL A 112 10.30 8.10 -10.38
C VAL A 112 9.38 8.72 -9.34
N LEU A 113 8.11 8.87 -9.68
CA LEU A 113 7.05 9.35 -8.79
C LEU A 113 5.93 8.31 -8.70
N THR A 114 5.60 7.83 -7.51
CA THR A 114 4.41 7.01 -7.30
C THR A 114 3.27 7.82 -6.67
N ILE A 115 2.04 7.61 -7.14
CA ILE A 115 0.85 8.33 -6.69
C ILE A 115 -0.28 7.33 -6.38
N SER A 116 -1.02 7.56 -5.30
CA SER A 116 -2.32 6.92 -5.03
C SER A 116 -3.27 7.96 -4.48
N ALA A 117 -4.37 8.26 -5.17
CA ALA A 117 -5.40 9.17 -4.67
C ALA A 117 -6.73 8.97 -5.42
N GLY A 118 -7.82 9.50 -4.87
CA GLY A 118 -9.16 9.43 -5.45
C GLY A 118 -10.16 8.61 -4.64
N GLY A 119 -9.69 7.68 -3.79
CA GLY A 119 -10.58 6.88 -2.93
C GLY A 119 -11.35 7.72 -1.90
N ASN A 120 -10.70 8.74 -1.33
CA ASN A 120 -11.35 9.64 -0.36
C ASN A 120 -12.32 10.60 -1.05
N ASP A 121 -12.05 10.99 -2.29
CA ASP A 121 -12.89 11.89 -3.10
C ASP A 121 -14.26 11.29 -3.44
N ILE A 122 -14.37 9.96 -3.49
CA ILE A 122 -15.61 9.24 -3.83
C ILE A 122 -16.41 8.77 -2.61
N GLY A 123 -15.95 9.09 -1.39
CA GLY A 123 -16.71 8.86 -0.16
C GLY A 123 -16.73 7.41 0.31
N LEU A 124 -15.59 6.72 0.29
CA LEU A 124 -15.47 5.34 0.82
C LEU A 124 -15.80 5.25 2.32
N THR A 125 -15.30 6.17 3.16
CA THR A 125 -15.50 6.11 4.62
C THR A 125 -16.98 6.14 5.03
N PRO A 126 -17.84 7.04 4.49
CA PRO A 126 -19.29 6.98 4.74
C PRO A 126 -19.93 5.63 4.39
N ILE A 127 -19.51 5.00 3.29
CA ILE A 127 -20.03 3.69 2.90
C ILE A 127 -19.60 2.62 3.91
N LEU A 128 -18.31 2.57 4.27
CA LEU A 128 -17.82 1.61 5.25
C LEU A 128 -18.53 1.78 6.61
N SER A 129 -18.77 3.04 7.02
CA SER A 129 -19.54 3.34 8.21
C SER A 129 -20.95 2.81 8.12
N ALA A 130 -21.71 3.16 7.08
CA ALA A 130 -23.14 2.87 7.04
C ALA A 130 -23.47 1.42 6.62
N CYS A 131 -22.65 0.82 5.76
CA CYS A 131 -22.95 -0.46 5.11
C CYS A 131 -22.18 -1.66 5.68
N ILE A 132 -21.02 -1.46 6.33
CA ILE A 132 -20.15 -2.56 6.77
C ILE A 132 -20.05 -2.59 8.29
N PHE A 133 -19.58 -1.50 8.89
CA PHE A 133 -19.23 -1.46 10.31
C PHE A 133 -20.36 -0.95 11.20
N GLN A 134 -21.31 -0.20 10.64
CA GLN A 134 -22.34 0.53 11.39
C GLN A 134 -21.75 1.34 12.54
N PHE A 135 -20.67 2.09 12.30
CA PHE A 135 -20.01 2.83 13.40
C PHE A 135 -21.02 3.66 14.20
N TYR A 136 -22.03 4.25 13.54
CA TYR A 136 -23.07 5.11 14.13
C TYR A 136 -24.48 4.49 14.23
N LEU A 137 -24.64 3.18 14.53
CA LEU A 137 -25.98 2.54 14.60
C LEU A 137 -26.87 2.86 13.36
N ASP A 138 -26.22 3.09 12.21
CA ASP A 138 -26.82 3.53 10.96
C ASP A 138 -27.87 2.52 10.50
N ASP A 139 -29.01 2.96 9.97
CA ASP A 139 -30.00 2.02 9.41
C ASP A 139 -29.73 1.70 7.93
N ALA A 140 -30.54 0.81 7.36
CA ALA A 140 -30.43 0.45 5.94
C ALA A 140 -30.62 1.66 4.99
N ALA A 141 -31.35 2.69 5.41
CA ALA A 141 -31.55 3.89 4.60
C ALA A 141 -30.27 4.73 4.51
N ALA A 142 -29.51 4.83 5.61
CA ALA A 142 -28.20 5.48 5.62
C ALA A 142 -27.21 4.78 4.67
N CYS A 143 -27.13 3.44 4.69
CA CYS A 143 -26.29 2.70 3.75
C CYS A 143 -26.68 2.97 2.28
N ASN A 144 -27.97 2.90 1.97
CA ASN A 144 -28.47 3.18 0.62
C ASN A 144 -28.17 4.62 0.18
N ALA A 145 -28.27 5.59 1.08
CA ALA A 145 -27.94 6.99 0.79
C ALA A 145 -26.44 7.17 0.50
N SER A 146 -25.56 6.55 1.29
CA SER A 146 -24.10 6.59 1.04
C SER A 146 -23.72 5.94 -0.29
N LEU A 147 -24.30 4.79 -0.62
CA LEU A 147 -24.09 4.15 -1.93
C LEU A 147 -24.62 5.01 -3.08
N ALA A 148 -25.80 5.61 -2.93
CA ALA A 148 -26.36 6.51 -3.95
C ALA A 148 -25.49 7.76 -4.16
N ALA A 149 -24.94 8.34 -3.09
CA ALA A 149 -24.03 9.47 -3.17
C ALA A 149 -22.74 9.13 -3.93
N ALA A 150 -22.11 7.99 -3.61
CA ALA A 150 -20.92 7.53 -4.33
C ALA A 150 -21.20 7.23 -5.80
N ARG A 151 -22.35 6.60 -6.12
CA ARG A 151 -22.79 6.41 -7.50
C ARG A 151 -22.95 7.72 -8.24
N ALA A 152 -23.55 8.74 -7.60
CA ALA A 152 -23.74 10.05 -8.22
C ALA A 152 -22.40 10.76 -8.51
N LEU A 153 -21.44 10.66 -7.58
CA LEU A 153 -20.08 11.20 -7.78
C LEU A 153 -19.36 10.49 -8.94
N LEU A 154 -19.44 9.17 -9.02
CA LEU A 154 -18.80 8.38 -10.07
C LEU A 154 -19.52 8.51 -11.44
N ALA A 155 -20.83 8.68 -11.46
CA ALA A 155 -21.59 8.95 -12.68
C ALA A 155 -21.22 10.31 -13.28
N ASN A 156 -20.80 11.27 -12.45
CA ASN A 156 -20.15 12.50 -12.90
C ASN A 156 -18.64 12.29 -13.04
N GLU A 157 -18.25 11.46 -14.01
CA GLU A 157 -16.86 11.06 -14.27
C GLU A 157 -15.89 12.25 -14.37
N THR A 158 -16.41 13.39 -14.83
CA THR A 158 -15.66 14.64 -15.07
C THR A 158 -14.95 15.14 -13.81
N LEU A 159 -15.55 15.03 -12.62
CA LEU A 159 -14.95 15.60 -11.41
C LEU A 159 -13.66 14.87 -11.04
N LEU A 160 -13.72 13.55 -10.86
CA LEU A 160 -12.55 12.75 -10.52
C LEU A 160 -11.52 12.77 -11.67
N PHE A 161 -11.97 12.70 -12.92
CA PHE A 161 -11.08 12.81 -14.09
C PHE A 161 -10.29 14.12 -14.08
N ASN A 162 -10.97 15.25 -13.86
CA ASN A 162 -10.34 16.57 -13.86
C ASN A 162 -9.38 16.73 -12.67
N ASN A 163 -9.75 16.26 -11.49
CA ASN A 163 -8.89 16.34 -10.32
C ASN A 163 -7.59 15.53 -10.51
N VAL A 164 -7.70 14.30 -10.99
CA VAL A 164 -6.52 13.45 -11.29
C VAL A 164 -5.68 14.06 -12.41
N SER A 165 -6.32 14.61 -13.44
CA SER A 165 -5.63 15.29 -14.55
C SER A 165 -4.87 16.53 -14.07
N ALA A 166 -5.46 17.34 -13.19
CA ALA A 166 -4.83 18.52 -12.62
C ALA A 166 -3.62 18.13 -11.75
N LEU A 167 -3.75 17.07 -10.95
CA LEU A 167 -2.66 16.50 -10.16
C LEU A 167 -1.50 16.06 -11.06
N LEU A 168 -1.76 15.27 -12.10
CA LEU A 168 -0.75 14.80 -13.04
C LEU A 168 -0.07 15.97 -13.78
N ALA A 169 -0.85 16.96 -14.23
CA ALA A 169 -0.32 18.15 -14.89
C ALA A 169 0.57 19.00 -13.97
N ALA A 170 0.25 19.08 -12.67
CA ALA A 170 1.06 19.79 -11.69
C ALA A 170 2.31 19.01 -11.25
N ALA A 171 2.25 17.67 -11.29
CA ALA A 171 3.39 16.81 -10.98
C ALA A 171 4.40 16.73 -12.14
N ALA A 172 3.96 16.79 -13.39
CA ALA A 172 4.83 16.63 -14.56
C ALA A 172 6.05 17.59 -14.59
N PRO A 173 5.92 18.90 -14.26
CA PRO A 173 7.06 19.81 -14.18
C PRO A 173 8.10 19.48 -13.09
N LYS A 174 7.75 18.64 -12.11
CA LYS A 174 8.67 18.18 -11.05
C LYS A 174 9.55 17.02 -11.50
N LEU A 175 9.17 16.33 -12.57
CA LEU A 175 9.87 15.16 -13.07
C LEU A 175 11.19 15.54 -13.74
N ASN A 176 12.11 14.59 -13.75
CA ASN A 176 13.26 14.63 -14.64
C ASN A 176 12.78 14.72 -16.10
N PRO A 177 13.21 15.73 -16.88
CA PRO A 177 12.66 15.98 -18.22
C PRO A 177 13.06 14.94 -19.26
N VAL A 178 14.09 14.12 -18.98
CA VAL A 178 14.59 13.12 -19.93
C VAL A 178 13.89 11.77 -19.72
N HIS A 179 13.88 11.29 -18.48
CA HIS A 179 13.44 9.93 -18.18
C HIS A 179 12.49 9.84 -16.98
N GLY A 180 12.00 10.96 -16.47
CA GLY A 180 11.03 10.98 -15.37
C GLY A 180 9.77 10.18 -15.69
N ARG A 181 9.27 9.44 -14.71
CA ARG A 181 8.06 8.61 -14.83
C ARG A 181 7.12 8.79 -13.63
N ILE A 182 5.82 8.70 -13.89
CA ILE A 182 4.77 8.62 -12.88
C ILE A 182 4.13 7.23 -12.92
N TYR A 183 4.01 6.60 -11.76
CA TYR A 183 3.22 5.40 -11.52
C TYR A 183 2.02 5.74 -10.65
N TYR A 184 0.84 5.79 -11.26
CA TYR A 184 -0.40 6.05 -10.54
C TYR A 184 -1.08 4.72 -10.24
N THR A 185 -1.20 4.38 -8.96
CA THR A 185 -1.78 3.12 -8.50
C THR A 185 -3.30 3.23 -8.39
N GLY A 186 -4.01 2.21 -8.85
CA GLY A 186 -5.46 2.07 -8.65
C GLY A 186 -5.82 1.50 -7.28
N TYR A 187 -7.03 0.94 -7.19
CA TYR A 187 -7.50 0.18 -6.02
C TYR A 187 -7.91 -1.23 -6.45
N ALA A 188 -7.76 -2.23 -5.58
CA ALA A 188 -8.34 -3.55 -5.86
C ALA A 188 -9.74 -3.66 -5.26
N THR A 189 -10.59 -4.45 -5.91
CA THR A 189 -11.91 -4.78 -5.39
C THR A 189 -11.77 -5.65 -4.15
N PHE A 190 -12.58 -5.36 -3.13
CA PHE A 190 -12.39 -5.90 -1.79
C PHE A 190 -12.94 -7.31 -1.60
N PHE A 191 -13.98 -7.67 -2.34
CA PHE A 191 -14.73 -8.90 -2.11
C PHE A 191 -14.69 -9.83 -3.32
N ALA A 192 -14.56 -11.14 -3.12
CA ALA A 192 -15.11 -12.07 -4.09
C ALA A 192 -16.64 -11.96 -4.04
N ALA A 193 -17.29 -12.06 -5.20
CA ALA A 193 -18.72 -11.77 -5.38
C ALA A 193 -19.34 -12.75 -6.39
N ASP A 194 -18.99 -14.02 -6.24
CA ASP A 194 -19.34 -15.12 -7.13
C ASP A 194 -20.25 -16.17 -6.47
N ASP A 195 -20.30 -16.22 -5.14
CA ASP A 195 -21.23 -17.04 -4.37
C ASP A 195 -21.91 -16.29 -3.22
N THR A 196 -22.76 -16.97 -2.45
CA THR A 196 -23.51 -16.43 -1.29
C THR A 196 -22.92 -16.84 0.06
N ALA A 197 -21.73 -17.44 0.11
CA ALA A 197 -21.15 -17.98 1.35
C ALA A 197 -21.00 -16.90 2.44
N CYS A 198 -20.75 -15.67 2.03
CA CYS A 198 -20.62 -14.51 2.92
C CYS A 198 -21.93 -13.82 3.30
N ASP A 199 -23.09 -14.26 2.80
CA ASP A 199 -24.34 -13.52 2.98
C ASP A 199 -24.84 -13.53 4.43
N SER A 200 -24.29 -14.40 5.29
CA SER A 200 -24.56 -14.44 6.73
C SER A 200 -23.50 -13.71 7.56
N VAL A 201 -22.38 -13.31 6.95
CA VAL A 201 -21.26 -12.66 7.64
C VAL A 201 -21.63 -11.21 7.91
N SER A 202 -21.32 -10.73 9.11
CA SER A 202 -21.46 -9.32 9.47
C SER A 202 -20.23 -8.83 10.20
N TRP A 203 -19.80 -7.64 9.80
CA TRP A 203 -18.71 -6.89 10.42
C TRP A 203 -19.21 -5.71 11.25
N ALA A 204 -20.53 -5.62 11.48
CA ALA A 204 -21.11 -4.55 12.27
C ALA A 204 -20.62 -4.60 13.71
N LEU A 205 -20.19 -3.46 14.22
CA LEU A 205 -19.73 -3.32 15.59
C LEU A 205 -20.86 -3.47 16.62
N TRP A 206 -22.09 -3.14 16.20
CA TRP A 206 -23.27 -3.11 17.07
C TRP A 206 -24.15 -4.35 16.95
N ARG A 207 -23.65 -5.43 16.33
CA ARG A 207 -24.43 -6.65 16.04
C ARG A 207 -25.11 -7.28 17.27
N ARG A 208 -24.58 -7.07 18.47
CA ARG A 208 -25.15 -7.55 19.75
C ARG A 208 -26.23 -6.62 20.32
N VAL A 209 -26.19 -5.34 19.96
CA VAL A 209 -27.11 -4.31 20.42
C VAL A 209 -28.31 -4.19 19.47
N THR A 210 -28.06 -4.27 18.16
CA THR A 210 -29.07 -4.15 17.10
C THR A 210 -29.06 -5.34 16.12
N PRO A 211 -29.29 -6.58 16.60
CA PRO A 211 -29.15 -7.79 15.77
C PRO A 211 -30.09 -7.82 14.57
N THR A 212 -31.27 -7.20 14.66
CA THR A 212 -32.26 -7.16 13.56
C THR A 212 -31.99 -6.08 12.53
N ALA A 213 -31.07 -5.16 12.80
CA ALA A 213 -30.69 -4.06 11.90
C ALA A 213 -29.24 -4.19 11.41
N THR A 214 -28.60 -5.32 11.68
CA THR A 214 -27.19 -5.57 11.37
C THR A 214 -26.98 -5.82 9.87
N PRO A 215 -26.09 -5.09 9.17
CA PRO A 215 -25.80 -5.33 7.78
C PRO A 215 -25.00 -6.62 7.63
N HIS A 216 -25.32 -7.35 6.58
CA HIS A 216 -24.56 -8.51 6.17
C HIS A 216 -23.80 -8.23 4.87
N LEU A 217 -22.70 -8.94 4.68
CA LEU A 217 -21.88 -8.91 3.47
C LEU A 217 -22.56 -9.69 2.33
N SER A 218 -23.81 -9.34 2.04
CA SER A 218 -24.60 -9.96 0.98
C SER A 218 -23.89 -9.86 -0.37
N LEU A 219 -24.13 -10.84 -1.24
CA LEU A 219 -23.62 -10.85 -2.60
C LEU A 219 -23.91 -9.55 -3.35
N ALA A 220 -25.12 -9.00 -3.17
CA ALA A 220 -25.52 -7.72 -3.76
C ALA A 220 -24.65 -6.55 -3.27
N LEU A 221 -24.43 -6.45 -1.96
CA LEU A 221 -23.57 -5.41 -1.38
C LEU A 221 -22.12 -5.56 -1.85
N ARG A 222 -21.57 -6.77 -1.81
CA ARG A 222 -20.20 -7.06 -2.28
C ARG A 222 -20.02 -6.69 -3.74
N ALA A 223 -20.95 -7.10 -4.60
CA ALA A 223 -20.93 -6.78 -6.03
C ALA A 223 -21.01 -5.26 -6.28
N GLU A 224 -21.84 -4.55 -5.52
CA GLU A 224 -21.98 -3.10 -5.60
C GLU A 224 -20.69 -2.38 -5.21
N LEU A 225 -20.09 -2.71 -4.07
CA LEU A 225 -18.84 -2.10 -3.61
C LEU A 225 -17.70 -2.31 -4.62
N ASN A 226 -17.61 -3.52 -5.17
CA ASN A 226 -16.66 -3.82 -6.23
C ASN A 226 -16.93 -3.03 -7.52
N ALA A 227 -18.20 -2.74 -7.84
CA ALA A 227 -18.54 -1.91 -9.00
C ALA A 227 -18.08 -0.46 -8.80
N LEU A 228 -18.23 0.11 -7.60
CA LEU A 228 -17.73 1.44 -7.27
C LEU A 228 -16.20 1.53 -7.46
N VAL A 229 -15.45 0.53 -6.97
CA VAL A 229 -13.99 0.47 -7.15
C VAL A 229 -13.61 0.42 -8.63
N ARG A 230 -14.27 -0.45 -9.42
CA ARG A 230 -14.00 -0.55 -10.87
C ARG A 230 -14.31 0.75 -11.61
N SER A 231 -15.40 1.43 -11.27
CA SER A 231 -15.75 2.72 -11.86
C SER A 231 -14.70 3.79 -11.54
N ALA A 232 -14.25 3.87 -10.28
CA ALA A 232 -13.19 4.80 -9.89
C ALA A 232 -11.88 4.53 -10.65
N ASN A 233 -11.45 3.26 -10.71
CA ASN A 233 -10.25 2.87 -11.44
C ASN A 233 -10.36 3.20 -12.93
N SER A 234 -11.52 2.99 -13.56
CA SER A 234 -11.73 3.31 -14.97
C SER A 234 -11.47 4.80 -15.25
N ILE A 235 -12.00 5.68 -14.40
CA ILE A 235 -11.83 7.13 -14.50
C ILE A 235 -10.36 7.53 -14.27
N ILE A 236 -9.73 6.99 -13.22
CA ILE A 236 -8.31 7.25 -12.90
C ILE A 236 -7.42 6.79 -14.07
N ALA A 237 -7.62 5.58 -14.57
CA ALA A 237 -6.85 5.03 -15.70
C ALA A 237 -7.05 5.83 -16.99
N ALA A 238 -8.24 6.41 -17.21
CA ALA A 238 -8.48 7.32 -18.32
C ALA A 238 -7.68 8.61 -18.18
N ALA A 239 -7.68 9.25 -17.00
CA ALA A 239 -6.92 10.46 -16.73
C ALA A 239 -5.39 10.22 -16.85
N VAL A 240 -4.90 9.10 -16.34
CA VAL A 240 -3.49 8.71 -16.43
C VAL A 240 -3.06 8.49 -17.89
N ARG A 241 -3.88 7.82 -18.71
CA ARG A 241 -3.62 7.71 -20.15
C ARG A 241 -3.59 9.06 -20.85
N ALA A 242 -4.51 9.96 -20.48
CA ALA A 242 -4.59 11.29 -21.08
C ALA A 242 -3.37 12.17 -20.76
N ALA A 243 -2.71 11.95 -19.62
CA ALA A 243 -1.47 12.64 -19.26
C ALA A 243 -0.27 12.27 -20.16
N GLY A 244 -0.31 11.11 -20.82
CA GLY A 244 0.66 10.69 -21.82
C GLY A 244 1.68 9.65 -21.32
N PRO A 245 2.70 9.33 -22.14
CA PRO A 245 3.52 8.12 -21.98
C PRO A 245 4.46 8.11 -20.77
N HIS A 246 4.66 9.26 -20.12
CA HIS A 246 5.44 9.39 -18.89
C HIS A 246 4.64 8.94 -17.66
N ALA A 247 3.32 8.79 -17.76
CA ALA A 247 2.46 8.31 -16.68
C ALA A 247 1.90 6.92 -17.00
N GLN A 248 1.91 6.03 -16.01
CA GLN A 248 1.45 4.65 -16.12
C GLN A 248 0.45 4.35 -15.01
N PHE A 249 -0.71 3.78 -15.38
CA PHE A 249 -1.65 3.27 -14.40
C PHE A 249 -1.22 1.86 -13.97
N VAL A 250 -1.18 1.63 -12.66
CA VAL A 250 -0.85 0.34 -12.05
C VAL A 250 -2.15 -0.29 -11.56
N ASP A 251 -2.70 -1.18 -12.39
CA ASP A 251 -3.85 -2.00 -12.04
C ASP A 251 -3.38 -3.30 -11.41
N TYR A 252 -3.71 -3.49 -10.13
CA TYR A 252 -3.35 -4.67 -9.36
C TYR A 252 -4.57 -5.53 -8.97
N ASP A 253 -5.78 -5.17 -9.40
CA ASP A 253 -7.00 -5.88 -9.01
C ASP A 253 -7.01 -7.33 -9.50
N ALA A 254 -6.54 -7.55 -10.73
CA ALA A 254 -6.50 -8.90 -11.32
C ALA A 254 -5.53 -9.83 -10.58
N GLN A 255 -4.39 -9.31 -10.12
CA GLN A 255 -3.38 -10.06 -9.37
C GLN A 255 -3.89 -10.41 -7.98
N ILE A 256 -4.56 -9.46 -7.30
CA ILE A 256 -5.23 -9.72 -6.02
C ILE A 256 -6.29 -10.81 -6.18
N ALA A 257 -7.10 -10.75 -7.24
CA ALA A 257 -8.09 -11.78 -7.54
C ALA A 257 -7.45 -13.15 -7.80
N ALA A 258 -6.40 -13.20 -8.62
CA ALA A 258 -5.72 -14.43 -8.99
C ALA A 258 -5.06 -15.12 -7.79
N GLN A 259 -4.56 -14.33 -6.83
CA GLN A 259 -4.03 -14.83 -5.57
C GLN A 259 -5.11 -15.14 -4.53
N ARG A 260 -6.40 -14.94 -4.88
CA ARG A 260 -7.53 -15.09 -3.97
C ARG A 260 -7.39 -14.19 -2.75
N GLY A 261 -6.95 -12.96 -2.94
CA GLY A 261 -6.61 -12.02 -1.87
C GLY A 261 -7.78 -11.20 -1.33
N ARG A 262 -8.99 -11.39 -1.88
CA ARG A 262 -10.17 -10.65 -1.47
C ARG A 262 -10.79 -11.26 -0.21
N PHE A 263 -11.67 -10.51 0.44
CA PHE A 263 -12.60 -11.05 1.42
C PHE A 263 -13.62 -11.96 0.73
N CYS A 264 -14.22 -12.89 1.47
CA CYS A 264 -15.36 -13.70 0.99
C CYS A 264 -15.05 -14.61 -0.21
N GLU A 265 -13.80 -15.05 -0.32
CA GLU A 265 -13.35 -15.99 -1.37
C GLU A 265 -14.04 -17.36 -1.24
N PRO A 266 -14.44 -18.02 -2.35
CA PRO A 266 -15.15 -19.29 -2.29
C PRO A 266 -14.46 -20.37 -1.46
N GLY A 267 -15.19 -20.97 -0.52
CA GLY A 267 -14.63 -21.99 0.37
C GLY A 267 -13.77 -21.45 1.52
N VAL A 268 -13.69 -20.12 1.71
CA VAL A 268 -13.17 -19.51 2.94
C VAL A 268 -14.33 -19.33 3.93
N GLN A 269 -14.13 -19.81 5.16
CA GLN A 269 -15.05 -19.53 6.26
C GLN A 269 -14.65 -18.20 6.91
N GLU A 270 -15.38 -17.14 6.61
CA GLU A 270 -15.15 -15.82 7.20
C GLU A 270 -15.77 -15.72 8.62
N PRO A 271 -15.20 -14.90 9.52
CA PRO A 271 -13.97 -14.10 9.36
C PRO A 271 -12.70 -14.94 9.35
N ALA A 272 -11.72 -14.60 8.49
CA ALA A 272 -10.46 -15.32 8.31
C ALA A 272 -9.25 -14.36 8.30
N PRO A 273 -9.02 -13.59 9.37
CA PRO A 273 -8.22 -12.37 9.30
C PRO A 273 -6.72 -12.57 9.10
N ASN A 274 -6.20 -13.75 9.46
CA ASN A 274 -4.79 -14.11 9.26
C ASN A 274 -4.59 -15.13 8.15
N ARG A 275 -5.57 -15.29 7.25
CA ARG A 275 -5.43 -16.15 6.07
C ARG A 275 -4.23 -15.68 5.24
N GLU A 276 -3.36 -16.61 4.86
CA GLU A 276 -2.08 -16.32 4.21
C GLU A 276 -2.24 -15.46 2.96
N ALA A 277 -3.17 -15.83 2.08
CA ALA A 277 -3.41 -15.12 0.83
C ALA A 277 -4.22 -13.82 0.99
N LEU A 278 -4.78 -13.52 2.16
CA LEU A 278 -5.60 -12.32 2.36
C LEU A 278 -4.77 -11.06 2.16
N ALA A 279 -5.16 -10.24 1.17
CA ALA A 279 -4.39 -9.08 0.75
C ALA A 279 -4.80 -7.77 1.44
N PHE A 280 -5.93 -7.77 2.16
CA PHE A 280 -6.44 -6.62 2.89
C PHE A 280 -6.59 -6.95 4.37
N TYR A 281 -6.44 -5.97 5.25
CA TYR A 281 -6.74 -6.18 6.66
C TYR A 281 -8.25 -6.37 6.87
N GLU A 282 -8.61 -7.46 7.55
CA GLU A 282 -9.91 -7.69 8.17
C GLU A 282 -9.86 -7.28 9.65
N TRP A 283 -11.02 -7.20 10.32
CA TRP A 283 -11.09 -7.22 11.78
C TRP A 283 -10.16 -8.27 12.40
N ASP A 284 -9.49 -7.90 13.49
CA ASP A 284 -8.63 -8.80 14.28
C ASP A 284 -7.44 -9.42 13.52
N THR A 285 -7.09 -8.89 12.34
CA THR A 285 -5.84 -9.27 11.66
C THR A 285 -4.65 -8.93 12.54
N VAL A 286 -3.67 -9.82 12.61
CA VAL A 286 -2.38 -9.67 13.30
C VAL A 286 -1.31 -10.30 12.41
N ASP A 287 -0.44 -9.48 11.83
CA ASP A 287 0.65 -9.95 10.98
C ASP A 287 1.77 -10.60 11.80
N VAL A 288 2.59 -11.39 11.11
CA VAL A 288 3.73 -12.07 11.71
C VAL A 288 4.69 -11.04 12.30
N GLY A 289 5.02 -11.20 13.59
CA GLY A 289 5.92 -10.31 14.32
C GLY A 289 5.21 -9.15 15.03
N GLU A 290 3.89 -9.03 14.90
CA GLU A 290 3.11 -8.05 15.64
C GLU A 290 2.68 -8.56 17.03
N ASP A 291 2.50 -7.62 17.98
CA ASP A 291 1.94 -7.91 19.30
C ASP A 291 0.41 -7.81 19.23
N ALA A 292 -0.26 -8.96 19.26
CA ALA A 292 -1.71 -9.05 19.23
C ALA A 292 -2.38 -8.28 20.38
N GLY A 293 -1.84 -8.34 21.60
CA GLY A 293 -2.39 -7.63 22.75
C GLY A 293 -2.32 -6.11 22.54
N ARG A 294 -1.21 -5.62 21.98
CA ARG A 294 -1.08 -4.21 21.64
C ARG A 294 -1.99 -3.78 20.48
N LEU A 295 -2.23 -4.61 19.48
CA LEU A 295 -3.06 -4.21 18.33
C LEU A 295 -4.56 -4.32 18.58
N LEU A 296 -4.96 -5.30 19.40
CA LEU A 296 -6.36 -5.54 19.75
C LEU A 296 -6.80 -4.65 20.91
N ASN A 297 -5.89 -4.29 21.84
CA ASN A 297 -6.23 -3.51 23.03
C ASN A 297 -5.56 -2.13 23.07
N GLY A 298 -4.53 -1.91 22.24
CA GLY A 298 -3.85 -0.62 22.15
C GLY A 298 -4.65 0.35 21.30
N MET A 299 -4.85 1.53 21.88
CA MET A 299 -5.58 2.62 21.25
C MET A 299 -4.54 3.65 20.82
N GLY A 300 -4.27 3.69 19.51
CA GLY A 300 -3.09 4.36 18.96
C GLY A 300 -2.96 5.85 19.27
N GLY A 301 -1.75 6.37 19.05
CA GLY A 301 -1.40 7.78 19.25
C GLY A 301 -2.04 8.76 18.25
N ASP A 302 -1.77 10.05 18.45
CA ASP A 302 -2.40 11.19 17.77
C ASP A 302 -2.63 10.98 16.28
N VAL A 303 -3.89 11.14 15.87
CA VAL A 303 -4.35 10.99 14.49
C VAL A 303 -4.79 12.35 13.98
N ARG A 304 -4.26 12.78 12.84
CA ARG A 304 -4.57 14.08 12.25
C ARG A 304 -6.04 14.16 11.81
N GLU A 305 -6.68 15.30 12.07
CA GLU A 305 -8.01 15.61 11.53
C GLU A 305 -8.01 15.58 9.99
N GLY A 306 -9.02 14.95 9.40
CA GLY A 306 -9.11 14.70 7.95
C GLY A 306 -8.43 13.41 7.47
N SER A 307 -7.72 12.68 8.34
CA SER A 307 -7.26 11.33 8.01
C SER A 307 -8.40 10.30 8.11
N PHE A 308 -8.26 9.14 7.45
CA PHE A 308 -9.22 8.03 7.56
C PHE A 308 -9.48 7.64 9.03
N GLU A 309 -8.39 7.53 9.78
CA GLU A 309 -8.42 7.23 11.22
C GLU A 309 -9.14 8.35 12.01
N GLY A 310 -9.01 9.61 11.58
CA GLY A 310 -9.66 10.77 12.19
C GLY A 310 -11.16 10.82 11.89
N GLU A 311 -11.57 10.45 10.68
CA GLU A 311 -12.98 10.32 10.32
C GLU A 311 -13.68 9.24 11.16
N ILE A 312 -13.01 8.10 11.35
CA ILE A 312 -13.47 7.03 12.24
C ILE A 312 -13.62 7.56 13.68
N ALA A 313 -12.63 8.28 14.22
CA ALA A 313 -12.72 8.86 15.56
C ALA A 313 -13.93 9.79 15.73
N ARG A 314 -14.21 10.64 14.73
CA ARG A 314 -15.39 11.51 14.73
C ARG A 314 -16.70 10.74 14.69
N LEU A 315 -16.75 9.60 13.99
CA LEU A 315 -17.92 8.73 13.95
C LEU A 315 -18.20 8.10 15.32
N ILE A 316 -17.16 7.66 16.02
CA ILE A 316 -17.31 7.14 17.39
C ILE A 316 -17.88 8.21 18.34
N ASN A 317 -17.41 9.46 18.25
CA ASN A 317 -17.86 10.53 19.15
C ASN A 317 -19.39 10.68 19.15
N ARG A 318 -19.95 10.73 17.94
CA ARG A 318 -21.40 10.81 17.75
C ARG A 318 -22.12 9.57 18.26
N THR A 319 -21.44 8.43 18.27
CA THR A 319 -22.03 7.18 18.75
C THR A 319 -22.12 7.13 20.27
N LEU A 320 -21.11 7.64 20.99
CA LEU A 320 -21.17 7.82 22.43
C LEU A 320 -22.27 8.80 22.86
N GLU A 321 -22.53 9.84 22.06
CA GLU A 321 -23.66 10.75 22.26
C GLU A 321 -25.01 10.02 22.12
N ALA A 322 -25.13 9.11 21.14
CA ALA A 322 -26.34 8.35 20.87
C ALA A 322 -26.59 7.20 21.87
N CYS A 323 -25.54 6.61 22.46
CA CYS A 323 -25.64 5.63 23.53
C CYS A 323 -24.69 5.92 24.71
N PRO A 324 -25.14 6.70 25.71
CA PRO A 324 -24.30 7.07 26.86
C PRO A 324 -23.89 5.91 27.77
N GLY A 325 -24.57 4.76 27.67
CA GLY A 325 -24.29 3.56 28.46
C GLY A 325 -23.44 2.51 27.74
N CYS A 326 -22.96 2.81 26.53
CA CYS A 326 -22.26 1.84 25.70
C CYS A 326 -20.73 1.94 25.84
N GLU A 327 -20.05 0.80 25.81
CA GLU A 327 -18.58 0.69 25.77
C GLU A 327 -18.14 -0.36 24.75
N VAL A 328 -16.87 -0.35 24.34
CA VAL A 328 -16.29 -1.43 23.53
C VAL A 328 -15.75 -2.52 24.46
N GLU A 329 -16.17 -3.76 24.26
CA GLU A 329 -15.64 -4.95 24.96
C GLU A 329 -14.83 -5.81 23.98
N ASP A 330 -13.67 -6.30 24.45
CA ASP A 330 -12.71 -7.12 23.68
C ASP A 330 -13.40 -8.30 22.98
N GLY A 331 -13.18 -8.40 21.65
CA GLY A 331 -13.74 -9.46 20.80
C GLY A 331 -15.27 -9.44 20.64
N LYS A 332 -15.96 -8.47 21.24
CA LYS A 332 -17.44 -8.39 21.24
C LYS A 332 -17.97 -7.11 20.61
N GLY A 333 -17.14 -6.08 20.43
CA GLY A 333 -17.56 -4.79 19.91
C GLY A 333 -18.31 -3.99 20.96
N TRP A 334 -19.24 -3.12 20.54
CA TRP A 334 -19.96 -2.28 21.49
C TRP A 334 -21.00 -3.09 22.28
N VAL A 335 -21.05 -2.84 23.59
CA VAL A 335 -21.97 -3.45 24.56
C VAL A 335 -22.67 -2.37 25.38
N ASP A 336 -23.97 -2.54 25.66
CA ASP A 336 -24.76 -1.63 26.50
C ASP A 336 -24.67 -2.05 27.98
N ARG A 337 -23.94 -1.28 28.79
CA ARG A 337 -23.77 -1.54 30.23
C ARG A 337 -25.06 -1.39 31.03
N ASN A 338 -26.05 -0.63 30.54
CA ASN A 338 -27.32 -0.48 31.26
C ASN A 338 -28.17 -1.75 31.23
N ARG A 339 -27.90 -2.68 30.30
CA ARG A 339 -28.52 -4.00 30.28
C ARG A 339 -27.82 -5.04 31.17
N THR A 340 -26.59 -4.78 31.61
CA THR A 340 -25.79 -5.66 32.49
C THR A 340 -25.40 -4.94 33.77
N ARG A 341 -26.32 -4.79 34.73
CA ARG A 341 -26.01 -4.11 36.00
C ARG A 341 -25.18 -4.99 36.94
N THR A 342 -23.98 -4.52 37.26
CA THR A 342 -23.54 -4.25 38.65
C THR A 342 -22.58 -3.05 38.67
N ARG A 343 -22.77 -2.20 39.68
CA ARG A 343 -22.33 -0.80 39.83
C ARG A 343 -20.81 -0.63 40.04
N GLY A 344 -20.26 0.43 39.46
CA GLY A 344 -18.97 1.04 39.84
C GLY A 344 -18.89 2.46 39.27
N GLU A 345 -18.73 3.44 40.16
CA GLU A 345 -18.72 4.89 39.90
C GLU A 345 -17.42 5.37 39.24
N GLY A 346 -17.50 6.40 38.39
CA GLY A 346 -16.34 7.11 37.84
C GLY A 346 -16.74 8.18 36.82
N GLU A 347 -16.42 9.44 37.14
CA GLU A 347 -16.72 10.68 36.41
C GLU A 347 -15.88 10.89 35.14
N GLY A 348 -16.46 11.63 34.17
CA GLY A 348 -15.81 12.74 33.45
C GLY A 348 -14.77 12.45 32.35
N VAL A 349 -15.04 12.90 31.11
CA VAL A 349 -14.56 14.19 30.54
C VAL A 349 -14.91 14.21 29.03
N VAL A 350 -15.57 15.29 28.60
CA VAL A 350 -15.76 15.69 27.21
C VAL A 350 -14.68 16.73 26.87
N GLY A 351 -13.95 16.53 25.78
CA GLY A 351 -13.03 17.52 25.20
C GLY A 351 -11.69 16.91 24.77
N ASP A 352 -11.51 16.80 23.44
CA ASP A 352 -10.22 16.73 22.72
C ASP A 352 -9.37 15.45 22.72
N THR A 353 -9.86 14.28 23.13
CA THR A 353 -9.05 13.05 22.91
C THR A 353 -9.90 11.80 22.72
N LEU A 354 -10.51 11.68 21.54
CA LEU A 354 -11.30 10.50 21.16
C LEU A 354 -10.57 9.53 20.23
N HIS A 355 -9.23 9.60 20.19
CA HIS A 355 -8.36 8.64 19.49
C HIS A 355 -8.27 7.26 20.19
N TRP A 356 -8.99 7.12 21.31
CA TRP A 356 -8.84 6.11 22.36
C TRP A 356 -10.06 5.17 22.43
N LEU A 357 -10.75 4.88 21.32
CA LEU A 357 -11.95 4.04 21.38
C LEU A 357 -12.01 2.95 20.32
N ILE A 358 -11.09 2.96 19.35
CA ILE A 358 -11.00 1.92 18.33
C ILE A 358 -9.57 1.36 18.32
N PRO A 359 -9.40 0.03 18.48
CA PRO A 359 -8.10 -0.63 18.41
C PRO A 359 -7.31 -0.28 17.15
N ASP A 360 -5.99 -0.30 17.22
CA ASP A 360 -5.16 -0.03 16.03
C ASP A 360 -5.37 -1.06 14.92
N SER A 361 -5.72 -2.30 15.27
CA SER A 361 -6.14 -3.34 14.32
C SER A 361 -7.36 -2.95 13.47
N TYR A 362 -8.20 -2.06 13.98
CA TYR A 362 -9.45 -1.66 13.33
C TYR A 362 -9.24 -0.51 12.34
N LYS A 363 -8.24 0.33 12.60
CA LYS A 363 -7.89 1.51 11.79
C LYS A 363 -7.36 1.16 10.40
N ARG A 364 -6.87 -0.07 10.23
CA ARG A 364 -6.27 -0.57 8.99
C ARG A 364 -7.19 -1.41 8.12
N VAL A 365 -8.41 -1.71 8.56
CA VAL A 365 -9.33 -2.57 7.81
C VAL A 365 -9.61 -1.96 6.43
N PHE A 366 -9.64 -2.80 5.39
CA PHE A 366 -9.64 -2.43 3.96
C PHE A 366 -8.31 -1.91 3.37
N HIS A 367 -7.28 -1.63 4.16
CA HIS A 367 -5.95 -1.33 3.63
C HIS A 367 -5.20 -2.60 3.26
N LEU A 368 -4.23 -2.47 2.35
CA LEU A 368 -3.40 -3.59 1.92
C LEU A 368 -2.51 -4.09 3.05
N ARG A 369 -2.49 -5.42 3.20
CA ARG A 369 -1.47 -6.15 3.98
C ARG A 369 -0.12 -6.12 3.24
N PRO A 370 0.98 -6.53 3.91
CA PRO A 370 2.31 -6.52 3.29
C PRO A 370 2.36 -7.24 1.94
N GLY A 371 1.76 -8.43 1.83
CA GLY A 371 1.68 -9.16 0.55
C GLY A 371 0.92 -8.40 -0.55
N GLY A 372 -0.12 -7.65 -0.19
CA GLY A 372 -0.82 -6.76 -1.12
C GLY A 372 0.08 -5.62 -1.62
N HIS A 373 0.87 -5.01 -0.73
CA HIS A 373 1.85 -4.00 -1.11
C HIS A 373 2.99 -4.55 -1.97
N GLU A 374 3.44 -5.79 -1.71
CA GLU A 374 4.43 -6.48 -2.54
C GLU A 374 3.94 -6.66 -3.98
N ILE A 375 2.66 -6.98 -4.18
CA ILE A 375 2.06 -7.06 -5.53
C ILE A 375 2.14 -5.70 -6.24
N VAL A 376 1.74 -4.62 -5.58
CA VAL A 376 1.78 -3.26 -6.17
C VAL A 376 3.21 -2.87 -6.51
N ALA A 377 4.15 -3.09 -5.59
CA ALA A 377 5.56 -2.79 -5.78
C ALA A 377 6.16 -3.63 -6.93
N GLY A 378 5.80 -4.91 -7.02
CA GLY A 378 6.21 -5.82 -8.09
C GLY A 378 5.74 -5.35 -9.47
N LEU A 379 4.50 -4.89 -9.59
CA LEU A 379 3.97 -4.40 -10.88
C LEU A 379 4.65 -3.11 -11.35
N VAL A 380 5.02 -2.22 -10.42
CA VAL A 380 5.84 -1.04 -10.73
C VAL A 380 7.23 -1.47 -11.21
N LEU A 381 7.85 -2.42 -10.50
CA LEU A 381 9.17 -2.97 -10.86
C LEU A 381 9.16 -3.62 -12.25
N GLU A 382 8.16 -4.44 -12.56
CA GLU A 382 8.01 -5.10 -13.86
C GLU A 382 7.91 -4.10 -15.01
N ASP A 383 7.21 -2.97 -14.83
CA ASP A 383 7.16 -1.93 -15.85
C ASP A 383 8.50 -1.20 -16.00
N LEU A 384 9.18 -0.88 -14.89
CA LEU A 384 10.53 -0.29 -14.92
C LEU A 384 11.51 -1.18 -15.69
N GLU A 385 11.49 -2.50 -15.45
CA GLU A 385 12.33 -3.46 -16.16
C GLU A 385 12.01 -3.53 -17.66
N ARG A 386 10.73 -3.64 -18.01
CA ARG A 386 10.29 -3.68 -19.41
C ARG A 386 10.71 -2.43 -20.18
N ARG A 387 10.61 -1.24 -19.58
CA ARG A 387 11.03 0.01 -20.20
C ARG A 387 12.55 0.13 -20.32
N GLY A 388 13.30 -0.29 -19.29
CA GLY A 388 14.76 -0.30 -19.33
C GLY A 388 15.34 -1.26 -20.38
N VAL A 389 14.65 -2.34 -20.73
CA VAL A 389 15.02 -3.19 -21.89
C VAL A 389 14.81 -2.43 -23.22
N ARG A 390 13.64 -1.79 -23.40
CA ARG A 390 13.34 -1.04 -24.64
C ARG A 390 14.29 0.11 -24.90
N GLU A 391 14.70 0.83 -23.85
CA GLU A 391 15.66 1.92 -23.97
C GLU A 391 17.03 1.42 -24.44
N ARG A 392 17.50 0.26 -23.94
CA ARG A 392 18.75 -0.39 -24.41
C ARG A 392 18.67 -0.88 -25.85
N GLU A 393 17.57 -1.54 -26.24
CA GLU A 393 17.36 -1.98 -27.62
C GLU A 393 17.25 -0.81 -28.61
N GLY A 394 16.71 0.33 -28.17
CA GLY A 394 16.66 1.56 -28.95
C GLY A 394 18.06 2.14 -29.20
N ASP A 395 18.91 2.16 -28.18
CA ASP A 395 20.29 2.66 -28.26
C ASP A 395 21.18 1.75 -29.15
N GLU A 396 20.98 0.43 -29.07
CA GLU A 396 21.65 -0.54 -29.96
C GLU A 396 21.24 -0.39 -31.43
N ARG A 397 19.97 -0.07 -31.73
CA ARG A 397 19.53 0.19 -33.11
C ARG A 397 20.06 1.52 -33.66
N VAL A 398 20.22 2.54 -32.82
CA VAL A 398 20.80 3.83 -33.23
C VAL A 398 22.29 3.68 -33.51
N THR A 399 22.99 2.86 -32.73
CA THR A 399 24.44 2.61 -32.91
C THR A 399 24.77 1.60 -34.02
N GLY A 400 23.86 0.68 -34.37
CA GLY A 400 24.02 -0.27 -35.48
C GLY A 400 23.80 0.29 -36.89
N GLY A 401 23.43 1.57 -37.03
CA GLY A 401 23.12 2.23 -38.31
C GLY A 401 24.30 2.88 -39.03
N VAL A 402 25.52 2.81 -38.49
CA VAL A 402 26.72 3.38 -39.11
C VAL A 402 27.65 2.25 -39.55
N VAL A 403 27.35 1.65 -40.71
CA VAL A 403 28.35 0.93 -41.50
C VAL A 403 28.72 1.84 -42.66
N ASP A 404 29.91 2.43 -42.53
CA ASP A 404 30.60 3.21 -43.55
C ASP A 404 31.16 2.23 -44.59
N ASP A 405 30.42 1.99 -45.68
CA ASP A 405 30.96 1.31 -46.88
C ASP A 405 31.81 2.31 -47.67
N GLY A 406 32.96 2.64 -47.10
CA GLY A 406 34.04 3.36 -47.76
C GLY A 406 35.14 2.40 -48.15
N ASP A 407 35.01 1.74 -49.31
CA ASP A 407 36.19 1.20 -50.00
C ASP A 407 36.07 1.40 -51.52
N GLY A 408 36.89 2.33 -52.01
CA GLY A 408 37.01 2.65 -53.41
C GLY A 408 37.95 1.68 -54.12
N VAL A 409 37.51 1.16 -55.27
CA VAL A 409 38.40 0.72 -56.34
C VAL A 409 37.87 1.31 -57.64
N GLY A 410 38.68 2.19 -58.24
CA GLY A 410 38.37 2.80 -59.52
C GLY A 410 38.53 1.82 -60.68
N ASP A 411 37.70 1.97 -61.71
CA ASP A 411 38.09 1.66 -63.07
C ASP A 411 37.44 2.63 -64.06
N LYS A 412 38.21 2.93 -65.11
CA LYS A 412 37.96 3.92 -66.16
C LYS A 412 36.95 3.43 -67.20
N ARG A 413 36.37 4.41 -67.93
CA ARG A 413 35.88 4.31 -69.33
C ARG A 413 34.53 3.57 -69.46
N LEU A 414 33.53 3.98 -70.25
CA LEU A 414 33.47 4.58 -71.57
C LEU A 414 32.12 5.31 -71.75
N GLU A 415 32.09 6.31 -72.63
CA GLU A 415 30.88 6.92 -73.20
C GLU A 415 29.96 5.89 -73.89
N LEU A 416 28.65 6.00 -73.67
CA LEU A 416 27.60 6.22 -74.68
C LEU A 416 26.23 6.39 -74.02
#